data_AF-A0AAP0KS53-F1
#
_entry.id   AF-A0AAP0KS53-F1
#
_cell.length_a   1.000
_cell.length_b   1.000
_cell.length_c   1.000
_cell.angle_alpha   90.00
_cell.angle_beta   90.00
_cell.angle_gamma   90.00
#
_symmetry.space_group_name_H-M   'P 1'
#
loop_
_entity.id
_entity.type
_entity.pdbx_description
1 polymer ?
#
loop_
_entity_poly.entity_id
_entity_poly.type
_entity_poly.pdbx_seq_one_letter_code
_entity_poly.pdbx_strand_id
1 'polypeptide(L)'
;MSTDQLLLLTLLFLLATTMATAQSPSDSGKKWCVAKADASAAALQKISDYACGMGTDCNPIQEGGPCFVPDTIWSHASYVMNSYYHNRGGANDFDCDFGGTGMLTSSDPSDNLPTPGAVAAFLRDHTTITAVKLFDSNPDVIRAFADTNISLTLSIPNSDIPSLTTLPGASAWVSSHVLPFIPASPIRRIAVGNEVLFTHNLTLAALLLPALKSLRAALAALSPTPIIQLSTPHSFAVLPVSQPPQPPTSAAPSTRPSSPPSSDSSAKPTPPS
;
A
#
# COMPACT_ATOMS: atom_id res chain seq x y z
N MET A 1 -15.43 57.51 6.71
CA MET A 1 -14.81 56.16 6.70
C MET A 1 -13.32 56.36 6.62
N SER A 2 -12.58 55.96 7.67
CA SER A 2 -11.13 56.17 7.74
C SER A 2 -10.41 55.26 6.74
N THR A 3 -9.23 55.68 6.26
CA THR A 3 -8.37 54.90 5.35
C THR A 3 -8.07 53.50 5.88
N ASP A 4 -8.09 53.30 7.20
CA ASP A 4 -7.94 51.99 7.85
C ASP A 4 -9.12 51.04 7.59
N GLN A 5 -10.35 51.55 7.47
CA GLN A 5 -11.51 50.71 7.10
C GLN A 5 -11.45 50.29 5.63
N LEU A 6 -10.89 51.13 4.76
CA LEU A 6 -10.71 50.82 3.34
C LEU A 6 -9.59 49.79 3.13
N LEU A 7 -8.53 49.82 3.97
CA LEU A 7 -7.48 48.80 3.97
C LEU A 7 -8.00 47.45 4.50
N LEU A 8 -8.81 47.44 5.56
CA LEU A 8 -9.36 46.19 6.10
C LEU A 8 -10.35 45.52 5.13
N LEU A 9 -11.19 46.31 4.46
CA LEU A 9 -12.15 45.81 3.46
C LEU A 9 -11.46 45.29 2.20
N THR A 10 -10.36 45.91 1.77
CA THR A 10 -9.57 45.44 0.62
C THR A 10 -8.76 44.18 0.97
N LEU A 11 -8.20 44.06 2.18
CA LEU A 11 -7.57 42.83 2.68
C LEU A 11 -8.56 41.66 2.83
N LEU A 12 -9.79 41.92 3.31
CA LEU A 12 -10.85 40.90 3.40
C LEU A 12 -11.37 40.46 2.02
N PHE A 13 -11.42 41.36 1.03
CA PHE A 13 -11.79 40.99 -0.35
C PHE A 13 -10.68 40.19 -1.07
N LEU A 14 -9.40 40.48 -0.81
CA LEU A 14 -8.26 39.75 -1.37
C LEU A 14 -8.13 38.32 -0.80
N LEU A 15 -8.60 38.08 0.43
CA LEU A 15 -8.62 36.74 1.06
C LEU A 15 -9.81 35.87 0.64
N ALA A 16 -10.88 36.45 0.08
CA ALA A 16 -12.12 35.75 -0.27
C ALA A 16 -12.17 35.23 -1.73
N THR A 17 -11.19 35.55 -2.58
CA THR A 17 -11.17 35.13 -4.00
C THR A 17 -10.33 33.88 -4.32
N THR A 18 -9.84 33.14 -3.33
CA THR A 18 -9.01 31.93 -3.56
C THR A 18 -9.62 30.61 -3.05
N MET A 19 -10.95 30.51 -2.99
CA MET A 19 -11.64 29.24 -2.70
C MET A 19 -12.70 28.95 -3.76
N ALA A 20 -12.28 28.41 -4.91
CA ALA A 20 -13.06 27.47 -5.73
C ALA A 20 -12.30 27.00 -6.98
N THR A 21 -11.23 26.25 -6.79
CA THR A 21 -10.99 25.02 -7.59
C THR A 21 -10.21 24.05 -6.71
N ALA A 22 -10.93 23.25 -5.93
CA ALA A 22 -10.40 21.95 -5.50
C ALA A 22 -10.37 21.07 -6.76
N GLN A 23 -9.40 21.30 -7.64
CA GLN A 23 -8.96 20.26 -8.56
C GLN A 23 -8.18 19.29 -7.70
N SER A 24 -8.76 18.09 -7.54
CA SER A 24 -8.05 16.92 -7.03
C SER A 24 -6.66 16.86 -7.67
N PRO A 25 -5.61 16.45 -6.93
CA PRO A 25 -4.28 16.30 -7.52
C PRO A 25 -4.41 15.32 -8.70
N SER A 26 -4.33 15.84 -9.91
CA SER A 26 -4.26 15.05 -11.13
C SER A 26 -3.01 14.19 -10.99
N ASP A 27 -3.21 12.87 -10.90
CA ASP A 27 -2.18 11.84 -10.86
C ASP A 27 -1.34 11.99 -12.13
N SER A 28 -0.25 12.75 -12.04
CA SER A 28 0.46 13.28 -13.20
C SER A 28 1.22 12.18 -13.93
N GLY A 29 0.53 11.55 -14.89
CA GLY A 29 1.07 10.59 -15.85
C GLY A 29 0.27 9.30 -16.00
N LYS A 30 -0.61 8.96 -15.06
CA LYS A 30 -1.40 7.73 -15.09
C LYS A 30 -2.70 7.96 -15.88
N LYS A 31 -2.99 7.08 -16.83
CA LYS A 31 -4.23 7.07 -17.61
C LYS A 31 -4.99 5.78 -17.35
N TRP A 32 -6.30 5.87 -17.32
CA TRP A 32 -7.20 4.74 -17.20
C TRP A 32 -8.09 4.67 -18.43
N CYS A 33 -8.44 3.46 -18.85
CA CYS A 33 -9.36 3.24 -19.96
C CYS A 33 -10.74 2.86 -19.44
N VAL A 34 -11.76 3.65 -19.77
CA VAL A 34 -13.14 3.45 -19.30
C VAL A 34 -14.12 3.36 -20.46
N ALA A 35 -15.24 2.66 -20.26
CA ALA A 35 -16.34 2.65 -21.21
C ALA A 35 -17.02 4.02 -21.25
N LYS A 36 -17.32 4.53 -22.44
CA LYS A 36 -18.10 5.76 -22.59
C LYS A 36 -19.54 5.54 -22.14
N ALA A 37 -20.12 6.55 -21.50
CA ALA A 37 -21.50 6.51 -21.03
C ALA A 37 -22.53 6.37 -22.16
N ASP A 38 -22.23 6.86 -23.36
CA ASP A 38 -23.09 6.81 -24.55
C ASP A 38 -22.89 5.52 -25.39
N ALA A 39 -21.95 4.66 -25.01
CA ALA A 39 -21.73 3.38 -25.69
C ALA A 39 -22.93 2.45 -25.46
N SER A 40 -23.37 1.76 -26.52
CA SER A 40 -24.46 0.79 -26.41
C SER A 40 -24.02 -0.46 -25.63
N ALA A 41 -24.91 -1.00 -24.80
CA ALA A 41 -24.68 -2.24 -24.05
C ALA A 41 -24.22 -3.40 -24.94
N ALA A 42 -24.81 -3.53 -26.14
CA ALA A 42 -24.44 -4.58 -27.10
C ALA A 42 -23.02 -4.43 -27.66
N ALA A 43 -22.54 -3.19 -27.84
CA ALA A 43 -21.16 -2.94 -28.23
C ALA A 43 -20.20 -3.27 -27.09
N LEU A 44 -20.52 -2.84 -25.87
CA LEU A 44 -19.72 -3.10 -24.68
C LEU A 44 -19.59 -4.59 -24.36
N GLN A 45 -20.66 -5.36 -24.55
CA GLN A 45 -20.60 -6.83 -24.41
C GLN A 45 -19.61 -7.44 -25.40
N LYS A 46 -19.71 -7.10 -26.68
CA LYS A 46 -18.81 -7.63 -27.72
C LYS A 46 -17.34 -7.30 -27.45
N ILE A 47 -17.08 -6.09 -26.95
CA ILE A 47 -15.72 -5.66 -26.60
C ILE A 47 -15.20 -6.40 -25.38
N SER A 48 -16.05 -6.59 -24.37
CA SER A 48 -15.71 -7.37 -23.19
C SER A 48 -15.34 -8.80 -23.59
N ASP A 49 -16.19 -9.46 -24.40
CA ASP A 49 -15.93 -10.80 -24.93
C ASP A 49 -14.60 -10.88 -25.70
N TYR A 50 -14.33 -9.88 -26.54
CA TYR A 50 -13.07 -9.77 -27.27
C TYR A 50 -11.86 -9.62 -26.34
N ALA A 51 -11.91 -8.70 -25.39
CA ALA A 51 -10.80 -8.42 -24.49
C ALA A 51 -10.51 -9.63 -23.57
N CYS A 52 -11.55 -10.34 -23.11
CA CYS A 52 -11.39 -11.60 -22.37
C CYS A 52 -10.76 -12.68 -23.26
N GLY A 53 -11.21 -12.82 -24.51
CA GLY A 53 -10.63 -13.77 -25.48
C GLY A 53 -9.16 -13.50 -25.83
N MET A 54 -8.70 -12.26 -25.68
CA MET A 54 -7.32 -11.82 -25.90
C MET A 54 -6.41 -12.01 -24.67
N GLY A 55 -6.89 -12.64 -23.60
CA GLY A 55 -6.10 -12.97 -22.41
C GLY A 55 -6.22 -11.99 -21.24
N THR A 56 -7.20 -11.09 -21.28
CA THR A 56 -7.55 -10.25 -20.11
C THR A 56 -8.25 -11.12 -19.06
N ASP A 57 -7.87 -11.01 -17.79
CA ASP A 57 -8.57 -11.72 -16.71
C ASP A 57 -9.95 -11.11 -16.46
N CYS A 58 -10.99 -11.87 -16.79
CA CYS A 58 -12.39 -11.47 -16.63
C CYS A 58 -13.09 -12.20 -15.49
N ASN A 59 -12.39 -13.02 -14.70
CA ASN A 59 -12.95 -13.63 -13.49
C ASN A 59 -13.43 -12.59 -12.45
N PRO A 60 -12.74 -11.44 -12.27
CA PRO A 60 -13.14 -10.47 -11.25
C PRO A 60 -14.52 -9.85 -11.45
N ILE A 61 -15.02 -9.80 -12.70
CA ILE A 61 -16.32 -9.24 -13.06
C ILE A 61 -17.43 -10.29 -13.16
N GLN A 62 -17.14 -11.57 -12.92
CA GLN A 62 -18.18 -12.60 -12.88
C GLN A 62 -18.94 -12.56 -11.56
N GLU A 63 -20.12 -13.16 -11.52
CA GLU A 63 -20.93 -13.26 -10.30
C GLU A 63 -20.11 -13.81 -9.12
N GLY A 64 -20.13 -13.10 -7.99
CA GLY A 64 -19.31 -13.42 -6.80
C GLY A 64 -17.85 -12.94 -6.86
N GLY A 65 -17.42 -12.35 -7.96
CA GLY A 65 -16.10 -11.75 -8.13
C GLY A 65 -15.96 -10.38 -7.42
N PRO A 66 -14.73 -9.95 -7.09
CA PRO A 66 -14.47 -8.71 -6.36
C PRO A 66 -14.86 -7.43 -7.12
N CYS A 67 -15.02 -7.50 -8.44
CA CYS A 67 -15.38 -6.38 -9.32
C CYS A 67 -16.73 -6.60 -10.02
N PHE A 68 -17.58 -7.48 -9.47
CA PHE A 68 -18.91 -7.72 -9.99
C PHE A 68 -19.87 -6.55 -9.72
N VAL A 69 -19.71 -5.86 -8.60
CA VAL A 69 -20.64 -4.80 -8.17
C VAL A 69 -20.05 -3.41 -8.47
N PRO A 70 -20.83 -2.49 -9.10
CA PRO A 70 -22.22 -2.65 -9.51
C PRO A 70 -22.38 -3.55 -10.76
N ASP A 71 -23.44 -4.35 -10.77
CA ASP A 71 -23.77 -5.28 -11.86
C ASP A 71 -24.34 -4.51 -13.06
N THR A 72 -23.45 -3.82 -13.78
CA THR A 72 -23.77 -3.11 -15.01
C THR A 72 -22.72 -3.40 -16.06
N ILE A 73 -23.16 -3.48 -17.31
CA ILE A 73 -22.25 -3.72 -18.44
C ILE A 73 -21.21 -2.61 -18.61
N TRP A 74 -21.49 -1.36 -18.21
CA TRP A 74 -20.52 -0.26 -18.26
C TRP A 74 -19.41 -0.43 -17.23
N SER A 75 -19.76 -0.85 -16.01
CA SER A 75 -18.79 -1.09 -14.93
C SER A 75 -17.90 -2.29 -15.25
N HIS A 76 -18.49 -3.40 -15.70
CA HIS A 76 -17.73 -4.58 -16.13
C HIS A 76 -16.87 -4.29 -17.36
N ALA A 77 -17.41 -3.61 -18.38
CA ALA A 77 -16.64 -3.24 -19.55
C ALA A 77 -15.51 -2.27 -19.22
N SER A 78 -15.72 -1.29 -18.34
CA SER A 78 -14.66 -0.37 -17.90
C SER A 78 -13.54 -1.12 -17.19
N TYR A 79 -13.86 -2.10 -16.34
CA TYR A 79 -12.84 -2.95 -15.71
C TYR A 79 -12.02 -3.72 -16.75
N VAL A 80 -12.69 -4.39 -17.68
CA VAL A 80 -12.04 -5.21 -18.71
C VAL A 80 -11.20 -4.36 -19.67
N MET A 81 -11.74 -3.23 -20.13
CA MET A 81 -11.05 -2.28 -21.00
C MET A 81 -9.81 -1.70 -20.31
N ASN A 82 -9.92 -1.33 -19.03
CA ASN A 82 -8.80 -0.83 -18.24
C ASN A 82 -7.71 -1.90 -18.06
N SER A 83 -8.10 -3.13 -17.73
CA SER A 83 -7.20 -4.27 -17.59
C SER A 83 -6.47 -4.56 -18.90
N TYR A 84 -7.21 -4.63 -20.02
CA TYR A 84 -6.64 -4.82 -21.36
C TYR A 84 -5.63 -3.72 -21.73
N TYR A 85 -5.97 -2.45 -21.47
CA TYR A 85 -5.10 -1.30 -21.73
C TYR A 85 -3.76 -1.41 -20.98
N HIS A 86 -3.81 -1.76 -19.70
CA HIS A 86 -2.62 -1.93 -18.88
C HIS A 86 -1.80 -3.18 -19.23
N ASN A 87 -2.45 -4.27 -19.64
CA ASN A 87 -1.76 -5.49 -20.11
C ASN A 87 -0.90 -5.23 -21.36
N ARG A 88 -1.20 -4.18 -22.13
CA ARG A 88 -0.41 -3.73 -23.30
C ARG A 88 0.63 -2.65 -22.96
N GLY A 89 0.83 -2.36 -21.68
CA GLY A 89 1.80 -1.39 -21.20
C GLY A 89 1.25 0.01 -20.96
N GLY A 90 -0.05 0.25 -21.21
CA GLY A 90 -0.74 1.49 -20.81
C GLY A 90 -0.13 2.79 -21.35
N ALA A 91 0.63 2.72 -22.44
CA ALA A 91 1.35 3.86 -23.01
C ALA A 91 0.71 4.40 -24.31
N ASN A 92 -0.01 3.55 -25.03
CA ASN A 92 -0.55 3.86 -26.34
C ASN A 92 -2.03 4.22 -26.25
N ASP A 93 -2.38 5.48 -26.53
CA ASP A 93 -3.75 5.95 -26.37
C ASP A 93 -4.77 5.18 -27.23
N PHE A 94 -4.33 4.67 -28.39
CA PHE A 94 -5.17 3.89 -29.30
C PHE A 94 -5.58 2.52 -28.75
N ASP A 95 -4.88 1.97 -27.74
CA ASP A 95 -5.27 0.71 -27.11
C ASP A 95 -6.59 0.84 -26.32
N CYS A 96 -7.05 2.07 -26.05
CA CYS A 96 -8.33 2.37 -25.38
C CYS A 96 -9.46 2.76 -26.35
N ASP A 97 -9.25 2.75 -27.68
CA ASP A 97 -10.30 3.19 -28.60
C ASP A 97 -11.51 2.24 -28.63
N PHE A 98 -11.25 0.93 -28.67
CA PHE A 98 -12.28 -0.13 -28.73
C PHE A 98 -13.42 0.16 -29.72
N GLY A 99 -13.10 0.64 -30.93
CA GLY A 99 -14.10 1.01 -31.93
C GLY A 99 -14.91 2.23 -31.53
N GLY A 100 -14.26 3.20 -30.90
CA GLY A 100 -14.84 4.46 -30.41
C GLY A 100 -15.66 4.35 -29.13
N THR A 101 -15.67 3.22 -28.44
CA THR A 101 -16.47 3.00 -27.21
C THR A 101 -15.70 3.21 -25.92
N GLY A 102 -14.37 3.19 -25.97
CA GLY A 102 -13.52 3.49 -24.84
C GLY A 102 -13.06 4.95 -24.82
N MET A 103 -12.72 5.44 -23.64
CA MET A 103 -12.17 6.77 -23.43
C MET A 103 -11.08 6.72 -22.36
N LEU A 104 -9.99 7.46 -22.60
CA LEU A 104 -8.98 7.67 -21.59
C LEU A 104 -9.42 8.76 -20.62
N THR A 105 -9.24 8.49 -19.34
CA THR A 105 -9.39 9.46 -18.26
C THR A 105 -8.08 9.57 -17.49
N SER A 106 -7.79 10.77 -16.99
CA SER A 106 -6.72 11.02 -16.01
C SER A 106 -7.24 11.05 -14.57
N SER A 107 -8.54 10.79 -14.39
CA SER A 107 -9.17 10.63 -13.09
C SER A 107 -9.43 9.16 -12.85
N ASP A 108 -8.99 8.64 -11.71
CA ASP A 108 -9.22 7.25 -11.31
C ASP A 108 -10.74 6.98 -11.30
N PRO A 109 -11.23 6.03 -12.12
CA PRO A 109 -12.65 5.78 -12.28
C PRO A 109 -13.23 4.89 -11.17
N SER A 110 -12.49 4.59 -10.09
CA SER A 110 -13.00 3.84 -8.94
C SER A 110 -14.11 4.63 -8.23
N ASP A 111 -15.36 4.38 -8.61
CA ASP A 111 -16.54 5.22 -8.38
C ASP A 111 -17.49 4.71 -7.27
N ASN A 112 -17.13 3.63 -6.59
CA ASN A 112 -17.92 3.02 -5.51
C ASN A 112 -17.21 2.96 -4.14
N LEU A 113 -16.06 3.62 -4.00
CA LEU A 113 -15.37 3.70 -2.70
C LEU A 113 -15.91 4.87 -1.87
N PRO A 114 -16.20 4.68 -0.58
CA PRO A 114 -16.46 5.79 0.32
C PRO A 114 -15.26 6.74 0.32
N THR A 115 -15.51 8.03 0.54
CA THR A 115 -14.42 9.01 0.68
C THR A 115 -13.46 8.58 1.80
N PRO A 116 -12.17 8.97 1.76
CA PRO A 116 -11.23 8.59 2.82
C PRO A 116 -11.71 8.96 4.22
N GLY A 117 -12.38 10.11 4.37
CA GLY A 117 -13.00 10.54 5.63
C GLY A 117 -14.16 9.64 6.07
N ALA A 118 -15.00 9.19 5.14
CA ALA A 118 -16.07 8.25 5.43
C ALA A 118 -15.52 6.88 5.87
N VAL A 119 -14.46 6.39 5.22
CA VAL A 119 -13.76 5.15 5.62
C VAL A 119 -13.17 5.31 7.02
N ALA A 120 -12.44 6.39 7.28
CA ALA A 120 -11.81 6.63 8.57
C ALA A 120 -12.83 6.76 9.71
N ALA A 121 -13.94 7.47 9.48
CA ALA A 121 -15.04 7.58 10.45
C ALA A 121 -15.71 6.22 10.69
N PHE A 122 -15.99 5.44 9.63
CA PHE A 122 -16.54 4.11 9.77
C PHE A 122 -15.64 3.18 10.59
N LEU A 123 -14.33 3.16 10.30
CA LEU A 123 -13.37 2.35 11.03
C LEU A 123 -13.32 2.74 12.52
N ARG A 124 -13.35 4.03 12.83
CA ARG A 124 -13.33 4.54 14.20
C ARG A 124 -14.62 4.23 14.97
N ASP A 125 -15.78 4.48 14.35
CA ASP A 125 -17.07 4.53 15.05
C ASP A 125 -17.82 3.19 15.05
N HIS A 126 -17.54 2.33 14.06
CA HIS A 126 -18.31 1.11 13.81
C HIS A 126 -17.47 -0.17 13.81
N THR A 127 -16.18 -0.07 14.12
CA THR A 127 -15.29 -1.24 14.19
C THR A 127 -14.35 -1.17 15.38
N THR A 128 -13.59 -2.24 15.61
CA THR A 128 -12.52 -2.30 16.62
C THR A 128 -11.12 -2.20 15.99
N ILE A 129 -11.04 -1.79 14.73
CA ILE A 129 -9.77 -1.71 13.98
C ILE A 129 -8.94 -0.54 14.53
N THR A 130 -7.71 -0.84 14.94
CA THR A 130 -6.78 0.15 15.54
C THR A 130 -5.52 0.39 14.68
N ALA A 131 -5.38 -0.34 13.58
CA ALA A 131 -4.24 -0.22 12.68
C ALA A 131 -4.64 -0.47 11.23
N VAL A 132 -4.15 0.38 10.32
CA VAL A 132 -4.37 0.27 8.87
C VAL A 132 -3.02 0.35 8.16
N LYS A 133 -2.87 -0.46 7.11
CA LYS A 133 -1.75 -0.35 6.16
C LYS A 133 -2.25 0.32 4.89
N LEU A 134 -1.61 1.41 4.50
CA LEU A 134 -1.80 2.08 3.22
C LEU A 134 -0.76 1.56 2.22
N PHE A 135 -1.17 1.29 0.99
CA PHE A 135 -0.28 0.80 -0.06
C PHE A 135 0.54 1.90 -0.72
N ASP A 136 0.20 3.16 -0.47
CA ASP A 136 0.92 4.35 -0.89
C ASP A 136 0.99 5.39 0.25
N SER A 137 1.38 6.62 -0.09
CA SER A 137 1.45 7.77 0.82
C SER A 137 0.52 8.92 0.39
N ASN A 138 -0.68 8.59 -0.11
CA ASN A 138 -1.65 9.58 -0.53
C ASN A 138 -1.99 10.58 0.62
N PRO A 139 -1.76 11.88 0.43
CA PRO A 139 -1.89 12.88 1.49
C PRO A 139 -3.34 13.04 1.98
N ASP A 140 -4.34 12.86 1.13
CA ASP A 140 -5.75 13.01 1.49
C ASP A 140 -6.22 11.83 2.35
N VAL A 141 -5.75 10.62 2.03
CA VAL A 141 -6.01 9.42 2.85
C VAL A 141 -5.33 9.55 4.21
N ILE A 142 -4.06 9.98 4.26
CA ILE A 142 -3.35 10.14 5.54
C ILE A 142 -4.06 11.17 6.43
N ARG A 143 -4.49 12.31 5.87
CA ARG A 143 -5.22 13.36 6.61
C ARG A 143 -6.58 12.88 7.11
N ALA A 144 -7.26 12.01 6.37
CA ALA A 144 -8.56 11.48 6.81
C ALA A 144 -8.47 10.67 8.11
N PHE A 145 -7.30 10.10 8.43
CA PHE A 145 -7.06 9.39 9.68
C PHE A 145 -6.54 10.29 10.82
N ALA A 146 -6.44 11.61 10.61
CA ALA A 146 -6.05 12.55 11.65
C ALA A 146 -7.01 12.45 12.85
N ASP A 147 -6.46 12.43 14.06
CA ASP A 147 -7.18 12.38 15.34
C ASP A 147 -8.14 11.19 15.52
N THR A 148 -8.05 10.15 14.68
CA THR A 148 -8.85 8.92 14.79
C THR A 148 -8.30 7.91 15.81
N ASN A 149 -7.06 8.10 16.26
CA ASN A 149 -6.28 7.14 17.05
C ASN A 149 -6.02 5.78 16.35
N ILE A 150 -6.33 5.65 15.05
CA ILE A 150 -6.03 4.47 14.24
C ILE A 150 -4.62 4.61 13.68
N SER A 151 -3.72 3.70 14.08
CA SER A 151 -2.32 3.74 13.67
C SER A 151 -2.10 3.41 12.18
N LEU A 152 -1.22 4.16 11.52
CA LEU A 152 -0.93 3.96 10.09
C LEU A 152 0.41 3.27 9.86
N THR A 153 0.40 2.33 8.90
CA THR A 153 1.59 1.83 8.22
C THR A 153 1.60 2.36 6.79
N LEU A 154 2.56 3.24 6.45
CA LEU A 154 2.70 3.75 5.08
C LEU A 154 3.59 2.81 4.26
N SER A 155 3.23 2.53 3.01
CA SER A 155 4.08 1.73 2.12
C SER A 155 4.82 2.63 1.14
N ILE A 156 6.09 2.34 0.91
CA ILE A 156 6.92 2.96 -0.11
C ILE A 156 6.90 2.05 -1.35
N PRO A 157 6.51 2.55 -2.53
CA PRO A 157 6.55 1.77 -3.77
C PRO A 157 7.96 1.27 -4.12
N ASN A 158 8.02 0.16 -4.85
CA ASN A 158 9.30 -0.39 -5.35
C ASN A 158 10.07 0.59 -6.23
N SER A 159 9.38 1.45 -6.98
CA SER A 159 9.95 2.49 -7.85
C SER A 159 10.77 3.54 -7.09
N ASP A 160 10.44 3.77 -5.81
CA ASP A 160 11.01 4.88 -5.05
C ASP A 160 12.30 4.47 -4.34
N ILE A 161 12.47 3.16 -4.08
CA ILE A 161 13.62 2.57 -3.36
C ILE A 161 14.99 3.10 -3.85
N PRO A 162 15.27 3.21 -5.16
CA PRO A 162 16.58 3.69 -5.63
C PRO A 162 16.93 5.09 -5.12
N SER A 163 15.96 6.00 -5.07
CA SER A 163 16.15 7.39 -4.60
C SER A 163 16.43 7.47 -3.10
N LEU A 164 15.98 6.46 -2.34
CA LEU A 164 16.04 6.43 -0.89
C LEU A 164 17.35 5.84 -0.36
N THR A 165 18.22 5.35 -1.24
CA THR A 165 19.52 4.78 -0.85
C THR A 165 20.48 5.82 -0.27
N THR A 166 20.21 7.12 -0.45
CA THR A 166 21.01 8.22 0.08
C THR A 166 20.27 8.98 1.17
N LEU A 167 21.00 9.55 2.14
CA LEU A 167 20.40 10.35 3.20
C LEU A 167 19.61 11.56 2.68
N PRO A 168 20.08 12.36 1.70
CA PRO A 168 19.29 13.47 1.17
C PRO A 168 17.96 13.03 0.55
N GLY A 169 17.96 11.94 -0.23
CA GLY A 169 16.73 11.41 -0.83
C GLY A 169 15.76 10.88 0.23
N ALA A 170 16.27 10.15 1.23
CA ALA A 170 15.47 9.69 2.36
C ALA A 170 14.88 10.84 3.18
N SER A 171 15.68 11.87 3.49
CA SER A 171 15.24 13.06 4.22
C SER A 171 14.18 13.85 3.46
N ALA A 172 14.33 13.99 2.13
CA ALA A 172 13.33 14.62 1.28
C ALA A 172 12.00 13.85 1.34
N TRP A 173 12.06 12.53 1.18
CA TRP A 173 10.87 11.67 1.24
C TRP A 173 10.15 11.77 2.59
N VAL A 174 10.88 11.72 3.70
CA VAL A 174 10.29 11.87 5.04
C VAL A 174 9.67 13.25 5.22
N SER A 175 10.32 14.29 4.72
CA SER A 175 9.82 15.67 4.82
C SER A 175 8.53 15.90 4.03
N SER A 176 8.34 15.22 2.89
CA SER A 176 7.14 15.36 2.07
C SER A 176 6.01 14.41 2.46
N HIS A 177 6.32 13.19 2.90
CA HIS A 177 5.31 12.12 3.08
C HIS A 177 4.99 11.80 4.55
N VAL A 178 5.77 12.28 5.52
CA VAL A 178 5.60 11.95 6.94
C VAL A 178 5.40 13.20 7.79
N LEU A 179 6.34 14.13 7.74
CA LEU A 179 6.33 15.32 8.59
C LEU A 179 5.04 16.16 8.52
N PRO A 180 4.40 16.36 7.36
CA PRO A 180 3.20 17.19 7.27
C PRO A 180 1.98 16.62 8.01
N PHE A 181 2.01 15.34 8.39
CA PHE A 181 0.85 14.64 8.91
C PHE A 181 0.95 14.30 10.40
N ILE A 182 2.17 14.27 10.96
CA ILE A 182 2.37 14.00 12.39
C ILE A 182 2.33 15.31 13.20
N PRO A 183 1.79 15.30 14.43
CA PRO A 183 1.27 14.14 15.17
C PRO A 183 -0.18 13.77 14.89
N ALA A 184 -0.92 14.57 14.12
CA ALA A 184 -2.37 14.42 13.93
C ALA A 184 -2.75 13.03 13.38
N SER A 185 -2.06 12.57 12.33
CA SER A 185 -2.21 11.21 11.79
C SER A 185 -1.14 10.30 12.41
N PRO A 186 -1.51 9.27 13.19
CA PRO A 186 -0.55 8.48 13.98
C PRO A 186 0.18 7.45 13.12
N ILE A 187 1.15 7.90 12.33
CA ILE A 187 2.06 7.04 11.56
C ILE A 187 2.99 6.31 12.53
N ARG A 188 2.93 4.96 12.54
CA ARG A 188 3.73 4.11 13.45
C ARG A 188 4.74 3.24 12.72
N ARG A 189 4.47 2.90 11.46
CA ARG A 189 5.33 2.03 10.64
C ARG A 189 5.47 2.57 9.22
N ILE A 190 6.63 2.31 8.62
CA ILE A 190 6.86 2.49 7.20
C ILE A 190 7.34 1.16 6.63
N ALA A 191 6.63 0.66 5.62
CA ALA A 191 6.92 -0.56 4.89
C ALA A 191 7.63 -0.21 3.57
N VAL A 192 8.91 -0.54 3.45
CA VAL A 192 9.72 -0.22 2.28
C VAL A 192 9.60 -1.32 1.23
N GLY A 193 8.98 -1.00 0.10
CA GLY A 193 8.73 -1.92 -1.00
C GLY A 193 7.55 -2.87 -0.77
N ASN A 194 7.23 -3.63 -1.81
CA ASN A 194 6.30 -4.74 -1.80
C ASN A 194 6.98 -5.96 -2.42
N GLU A 195 7.28 -6.96 -1.58
CA GLU A 195 7.81 -8.27 -1.97
C GLU A 195 9.10 -8.21 -2.84
N VAL A 196 9.96 -7.22 -2.57
CA VAL A 196 11.15 -6.90 -3.38
C VAL A 196 12.04 -8.13 -3.64
N LEU A 197 12.21 -9.00 -2.64
CA LEU A 197 13.06 -10.20 -2.75
C LEU A 197 12.47 -11.31 -3.64
N PHE A 198 11.17 -11.27 -3.92
CA PHE A 198 10.52 -12.17 -4.87
C PHE A 198 10.53 -11.59 -6.29
N THR A 199 10.67 -10.27 -6.43
CA THR A 199 10.88 -9.69 -7.76
C THR A 199 12.17 -10.27 -8.34
N HIS A 200 12.16 -10.81 -9.55
CA HIS A 200 13.35 -11.33 -10.24
C HIS A 200 14.38 -10.22 -10.59
N ASN A 201 14.32 -9.08 -9.89
CA ASN A 201 15.15 -7.90 -10.04
C ASN A 201 16.17 -7.83 -8.88
N LEU A 202 17.30 -8.51 -9.08
CA LEU A 202 18.39 -8.54 -8.10
C LEU A 202 18.98 -7.16 -7.82
N THR A 203 18.95 -6.25 -8.80
CA THR A 203 19.39 -4.87 -8.63
C THR A 203 18.53 -4.15 -7.60
N LEU A 204 17.20 -4.25 -7.71
CA LEU A 204 16.29 -3.64 -6.76
C LEU A 204 16.43 -4.26 -5.36
N ALA A 205 16.57 -5.58 -5.27
CA ALA A 205 16.82 -6.27 -4.01
C ALA A 205 18.08 -5.77 -3.30
N ALA A 206 19.16 -5.49 -4.04
CA ALA A 206 20.39 -4.94 -3.48
C ALA A 206 20.24 -3.51 -2.90
N LEU A 207 19.26 -2.74 -3.36
CA LEU A 207 19.02 -1.36 -2.92
C LEU A 207 18.18 -1.28 -1.64
N LEU A 208 17.50 -2.35 -1.24
CA LEU A 208 16.56 -2.36 -0.12
C LEU A 208 17.23 -2.05 1.23
N LEU A 209 18.36 -2.69 1.53
CA LEU A 209 19.07 -2.47 2.78
C LEU A 209 19.69 -1.06 2.87
N PRO A 210 20.37 -0.53 1.83
CA PRO A 210 20.79 0.87 1.80
C PRO A 210 19.64 1.85 2.03
N ALA A 211 18.48 1.63 1.39
CA ALA A 211 17.30 2.49 1.56
C ALA A 211 16.78 2.49 3.00
N LEU A 212 16.66 1.31 3.63
CA LEU A 212 16.26 1.18 5.03
C LEU A 212 17.21 1.91 5.98
N LYS A 213 18.53 1.82 5.74
CA LYS A 213 19.54 2.50 6.56
C LYS A 213 19.43 4.02 6.44
N SER A 214 19.29 4.55 5.22
CA SER A 214 19.17 5.98 4.97
C SER A 214 17.88 6.56 5.54
N LEU A 215 16.74 5.86 5.41
CA LEU A 215 15.48 6.24 6.07
C LEU A 215 15.59 6.22 7.60
N ARG A 216 16.27 5.21 8.16
CA ARG A 216 16.49 5.13 9.61
C ARG A 216 17.27 6.34 10.12
N ALA A 217 18.30 6.75 9.39
CA ALA A 217 19.12 7.92 9.71
C ALA A 217 18.30 9.22 9.59
N ALA A 218 17.51 9.39 8.52
CA ALA A 218 16.64 10.54 8.32
C ALA A 218 15.62 10.68 9.47
N LEU A 219 14.96 9.59 9.87
CA LEU A 219 14.01 9.58 10.97
C LEU A 219 14.67 9.86 12.34
N ALA A 220 15.88 9.37 12.56
CA ALA A 220 16.62 9.61 13.80
C ALA A 220 16.98 11.10 13.99
N ALA A 221 17.15 11.85 12.90
CA ALA A 221 17.45 13.28 12.95
C ALA A 221 16.25 14.15 13.39
N LEU A 222 15.03 13.61 13.41
CA LEU A 222 13.78 14.33 13.68
C LEU A 222 13.36 14.30 15.17
N SER A 223 14.28 14.04 16.09
CA SER A 223 13.97 14.00 17.53
C SER A 223 13.44 15.37 18.03
N PRO A 224 12.36 15.42 18.84
CA PRO A 224 11.62 14.30 19.45
C PRO A 224 10.34 13.95 18.67
N THR A 225 10.44 13.07 17.67
CA THR A 225 9.27 12.46 17.01
C THR A 225 8.98 11.07 17.61
N PRO A 226 7.72 10.61 17.59
CA PRO A 226 7.38 9.24 17.97
C PRO A 226 8.24 8.24 17.21
N ILE A 227 8.64 7.13 17.84
CA ILE A 227 9.45 6.09 17.19
C ILE A 227 8.63 5.47 16.04
N ILE A 228 8.96 5.83 14.79
CA ILE A 228 8.43 5.19 13.59
C ILE A 228 9.29 3.97 13.27
N GLN A 229 8.67 2.79 13.20
CA GLN A 229 9.33 1.53 12.88
C GLN A 229 9.47 1.35 11.36
N LEU A 230 10.62 0.87 10.90
CA LEU A 230 10.86 0.53 9.49
C LEU A 230 10.82 -0.98 9.31
N SER A 231 10.20 -1.44 8.23
CA SER A 231 10.18 -2.85 7.82
C SER A 231 10.08 -2.98 6.30
N THR A 232 10.11 -4.20 5.79
CA THR A 232 9.87 -4.54 4.38
C THR A 232 8.97 -5.78 4.33
N PRO A 233 7.82 -5.73 3.65
CA PRO A 233 6.97 -6.90 3.47
C PRO A 233 7.60 -7.88 2.47
N HIS A 234 7.57 -9.16 2.81
CA HIS A 234 8.08 -10.24 1.98
C HIS A 234 6.96 -11.22 1.63
N SER A 235 6.97 -11.71 0.38
CA SER A 235 6.14 -12.86 -0.01
C SER A 235 6.55 -14.08 0.79
N PHE A 236 5.61 -14.99 1.05
CA PHE A 236 5.92 -16.30 1.64
C PHE A 236 6.92 -17.10 0.78
N ALA A 237 6.96 -16.83 -0.54
CA ALA A 237 7.88 -17.45 -1.48
C ALA A 237 9.38 -17.16 -1.23
N VAL A 238 9.72 -16.26 -0.29
CA VAL A 238 11.11 -16.08 0.17
C VAL A 238 11.63 -17.30 0.95
N LEU A 239 10.71 -18.12 1.48
CA LEU A 239 11.07 -19.33 2.21
C LEU A 239 11.40 -20.47 1.22
N PRO A 240 12.48 -21.23 1.44
CA PRO A 240 12.67 -22.49 0.73
C PRO A 240 11.51 -23.46 1.01
N VAL A 241 11.26 -24.41 0.09
CA VAL A 241 10.17 -25.40 0.17
C VAL A 241 10.00 -25.91 1.60
N SER A 242 8.88 -25.53 2.23
CA SER A 242 8.70 -25.65 3.67
C SER A 242 8.43 -27.09 4.10
N GLN A 243 9.32 -27.65 4.94
CA GLN A 243 8.91 -28.71 5.88
C GLN A 243 7.79 -28.17 6.80
N PRO A 244 6.91 -29.04 7.34
CA PRO A 244 5.83 -28.60 8.21
C PRO A 244 6.38 -27.82 9.43
N PRO A 245 5.71 -26.73 9.87
CA PRO A 245 6.12 -25.96 11.04
C PRO A 245 6.34 -26.89 12.23
N GLN A 246 7.53 -26.88 12.80
CA GLN A 246 7.83 -27.74 13.95
C GLN A 246 7.00 -27.27 15.15
N PRO A 247 6.36 -28.18 15.90
CA PRO A 247 5.66 -27.81 17.12
C PRO A 247 6.64 -27.18 18.12
N PRO A 248 6.16 -26.25 18.98
CA PRO A 248 7.02 -25.62 19.98
C PRO A 248 7.63 -26.70 20.86
N THR A 249 8.96 -26.78 20.89
CA THR A 249 9.70 -27.64 21.83
C THR A 249 9.45 -27.11 23.24
N SER A 250 8.53 -27.77 23.95
CA SER A 250 8.32 -27.55 25.37
C SER A 250 9.57 -27.98 26.16
N ALA A 251 10.13 -27.01 26.88
CA ALA A 251 10.97 -27.12 28.06
C ALA A 251 12.34 -27.82 27.92
N ALA A 252 13.39 -27.00 28.03
CA ALA A 252 14.67 -27.44 28.57
C ALA A 252 14.43 -28.15 29.93
N PRO A 253 15.01 -29.34 30.18
CA PRO A 253 14.99 -29.92 31.51
C PRO A 253 15.80 -29.01 32.43
N SER A 254 15.12 -28.50 33.46
CA SER A 254 15.69 -27.85 34.62
C SER A 254 16.95 -28.56 35.09
N THR A 255 18.08 -27.85 35.13
CA THR A 255 19.32 -28.30 35.73
C THR A 255 19.07 -28.71 37.18
N ARG A 256 19.03 -30.01 37.47
CA ARG A 256 19.20 -30.55 38.82
C ARG A 256 20.66 -30.91 38.98
N PRO A 257 21.40 -30.37 39.96
CA PRO A 257 22.77 -30.80 40.21
C PRO A 257 22.76 -32.27 40.67
N SER A 258 23.39 -33.15 39.92
CA SER A 258 23.67 -34.52 40.35
C SER A 258 24.86 -34.51 41.30
N SER A 259 24.64 -35.03 42.50
CA SER A 259 25.60 -35.28 43.58
C SER A 259 26.83 -36.11 43.12
N PRO A 260 27.99 -36.02 43.81
CA PRO A 260 29.23 -36.67 43.39
C PRO A 260 29.21 -38.20 43.56
N PRO A 261 30.13 -38.94 42.90
CA PRO A 261 30.05 -40.39 42.78
C PRO A 261 30.49 -41.09 44.07
N SER A 262 29.66 -42.00 44.57
CA SER A 262 30.07 -43.03 45.52
C SER A 262 30.68 -44.20 44.76
N SER A 263 31.97 -44.41 44.94
CA SER A 263 32.67 -45.65 44.61
C SER A 263 32.11 -46.81 45.42
N ASP A 264 31.69 -47.89 44.76
CA ASP A 264 31.79 -49.21 45.37
C ASP A 264 32.01 -50.30 44.31
N SER A 265 33.19 -50.92 44.42
CA SER A 265 33.57 -52.16 43.78
C SER A 265 32.75 -53.31 44.35
N SER A 266 32.21 -54.19 43.52
CA SER A 266 32.17 -55.63 43.81
C SER A 266 31.83 -56.47 42.58
N ALA A 267 32.64 -57.50 42.42
CA ALA A 267 32.73 -58.42 41.30
C ALA A 267 31.53 -59.37 41.18
N LYS A 268 31.29 -59.90 39.97
CA LYS A 268 30.45 -61.08 39.75
C LYS A 268 31.24 -62.14 38.95
N PRO A 269 31.27 -63.41 39.38
CA PRO A 269 32.05 -64.45 38.71
C PRO A 269 31.32 -65.08 37.51
N THR A 270 32.11 -65.52 36.54
CA THR A 270 31.73 -66.35 35.38
C THR A 270 31.37 -67.79 35.79
N PRO A 271 30.38 -68.43 35.14
CA PRO A 271 30.09 -69.86 35.33
C PRO A 271 30.92 -70.74 34.36
N PRO A 272 31.13 -72.03 34.68
CA PRO A 272 32.11 -72.86 34.00
C PRO A 272 31.54 -73.69 32.83
N SER A 273 32.37 -73.89 31.81
CA SER A 273 32.60 -75.17 31.11
C SER A 273 33.98 -75.12 30.45
#